data_AF-A0A411YEE0-F1
#
_entry.id   AF-A0A411YEE0-F1
#
_cell.length_a   1.000
_cell.length_b   1.000
_cell.length_c   1.000
_cell.angle_alpha   90.00
_cell.angle_beta   90.00
_cell.angle_gamma   90.00
#
_symmetry.space_group_name_H-M   'P 1'
#
loop_
_entity.id
_entity.type
_entity.pdbx_description
1 polymer ?
#
loop_
_entity_poly.entity_id
_entity_poly.type
_entity_poly.pdbx_seq_one_letter_code
_entity_poly.pdbx_strand_id
1 'polypeptide(L)'
;MIAQSNGGRFDDEQVLHPESVELVRTSPADVDGDYAMGWWTDESSGHPTLEHNGVLGTAYAEQVLLPDTGHGIVLLANANHAFTEVPRIKDGVVALLNGEAPSSGPVTHRRLAGLFVVLILFGLLVRARGFLRRDSWARRSLRRPAWLRWLGIARLFLPAVLLVGLPSLMATLAGRVFPHRMLLLAAPELVIWLGVATVTGAALAGARALALRRA
;
A
#
# COMPACT_ATOMS: atom_id res chain seq x y z
N MET A 1 -8.72 -20.74 -26.23
CA MET A 1 -7.56 -19.85 -26.49
C MET A 1 -7.93 -18.44 -26.02
N ILE A 2 -6.98 -17.58 -25.66
CA ILE A 2 -7.30 -16.19 -25.27
C ILE A 2 -7.39 -15.33 -26.54
N ALA A 3 -8.53 -14.68 -26.78
CA ALA A 3 -8.79 -13.94 -28.01
C ALA A 3 -7.70 -12.91 -28.33
N GLN A 4 -7.25 -12.17 -27.32
CA GLN A 4 -6.15 -11.21 -27.45
C GLN A 4 -4.89 -11.86 -28.03
N SER A 5 -4.49 -13.05 -27.58
CA SER A 5 -3.29 -13.76 -28.05
C SER A 5 -3.47 -14.48 -29.39
N ASN A 6 -4.69 -14.49 -29.96
CA ASN A 6 -5.03 -15.23 -31.18
C ASN A 6 -5.67 -14.32 -32.24
N GLY A 7 -5.11 -13.13 -32.46
CA GLY A 7 -5.59 -12.19 -33.47
C GLY A 7 -7.06 -11.77 -33.29
N GLY A 8 -7.56 -11.84 -32.05
CA GLY A 8 -8.91 -11.45 -31.67
C GLY A 8 -9.98 -12.52 -31.90
N ARG A 9 -9.57 -13.78 -32.08
CA ARG A 9 -10.47 -14.93 -32.26
C ARG A 9 -10.64 -15.74 -30.98
N PHE A 10 -11.89 -15.99 -30.62
CA PHE A 10 -12.25 -16.96 -29.59
C PHE A 10 -12.97 -18.12 -30.25
N ASP A 11 -12.35 -19.30 -30.21
CA ASP A 11 -12.76 -20.46 -31.01
C ASP A 11 -12.91 -20.08 -32.50
N ASP A 12 -14.08 -20.32 -33.09
CA ASP A 12 -14.35 -20.01 -34.51
C ASP A 12 -14.87 -18.59 -34.75
N GLU A 13 -15.08 -17.80 -33.70
CA GLU A 13 -15.68 -16.46 -33.78
C GLU A 13 -14.63 -15.34 -33.74
N GLN A 14 -14.80 -14.34 -34.60
CA GLN A 14 -13.98 -13.13 -34.59
C GLN A 14 -14.59 -12.11 -33.61
N VAL A 15 -13.93 -11.91 -32.47
CA VAL A 15 -14.41 -10.99 -31.44
C VAL A 15 -13.81 -9.59 -31.61
N LEU A 16 -12.61 -9.49 -32.20
CA LEU A 16 -11.91 -8.23 -32.47
C LEU A 16 -11.01 -8.39 -33.70
N HIS A 17 -10.91 -7.43 -34.61
CA HIS A 17 -9.99 -7.55 -35.76
C HIS A 17 -8.51 -7.59 -35.32
N PRO A 18 -7.62 -8.29 -36.06
CA PRO A 18 -6.19 -8.33 -35.73
C PRO A 18 -5.54 -6.95 -35.61
N GLU A 19 -5.85 -6.00 -36.50
CA GLU A 19 -5.30 -4.64 -36.40
C GLU A 19 -5.77 -3.92 -35.12
N SER A 20 -6.99 -4.23 -34.68
CA SER A 20 -7.52 -3.68 -33.43
C SER A 20 -6.89 -4.32 -32.18
N VAL A 21 -6.49 -5.59 -32.25
CA VAL A 21 -5.73 -6.26 -31.19
C VAL A 21 -4.38 -5.59 -31.02
N GLU A 22 -3.65 -5.37 -32.11
CA GLU A 22 -2.34 -4.68 -32.07
C GLU A 22 -2.50 -3.28 -31.49
N LEU A 23 -3.48 -2.52 -31.99
CA LEU A 23 -3.76 -1.17 -31.52
C LEU A 23 -4.00 -1.12 -30.00
N VAL A 24 -4.78 -2.06 -29.44
CA VAL A 24 -5.07 -2.12 -27.99
C VAL A 24 -3.82 -2.38 -27.13
N ARG A 25 -2.80 -3.00 -27.70
CA ARG A 25 -1.56 -3.42 -27.02
C ARG A 25 -0.41 -2.42 -27.18
N THR A 26 -0.55 -1.43 -28.05
CA THR A 26 0.50 -0.45 -28.32
C THR A 26 0.31 0.79 -27.47
N SER A 27 1.33 1.13 -26.68
CA SER A 27 1.41 2.39 -25.96
C SER A 27 1.61 3.55 -26.94
N PRO A 28 0.93 4.70 -26.77
CA PRO A 28 1.09 5.86 -27.66
C PRO A 28 2.53 6.38 -27.68
N ALA A 29 3.11 6.56 -28.87
CA ALA A 29 4.51 6.96 -29.02
C ALA A 29 4.83 8.38 -28.54
N ASP A 30 3.81 9.23 -28.42
CA ASP A 30 3.90 10.63 -28.00
C ASP A 30 3.61 10.84 -26.50
N VAL A 31 3.37 9.76 -25.75
CA VAL A 31 3.13 9.79 -24.31
C VAL A 31 4.23 9.01 -23.62
N ASP A 32 4.97 9.68 -22.73
CA ASP A 32 5.94 9.00 -21.86
C ASP A 32 5.20 8.01 -20.95
N GLY A 33 5.41 6.72 -21.17
CA GLY A 33 4.94 5.64 -20.30
C GLY A 33 4.59 4.36 -21.04
N ASP A 34 4.40 3.30 -20.25
CA ASP A 34 4.19 1.94 -20.74
C ASP A 34 2.72 1.51 -20.69
N TYR A 35 1.80 2.48 -20.84
CA TYR A 35 0.35 2.23 -20.78
C TYR A 35 -0.27 2.30 -22.18
N ALA A 36 -0.78 1.16 -22.64
CA ALA A 36 -1.59 1.02 -23.85
C ALA A 36 -3.08 1.26 -23.55
N MET A 37 -3.99 0.70 -24.35
CA MET A 37 -5.43 0.86 -24.10
C MET A 37 -5.95 -0.15 -23.09
N GLY A 38 -5.77 0.16 -21.81
CA GLY A 38 -6.22 -0.70 -20.71
C GLY A 38 -5.26 -1.85 -20.41
N TRP A 39 -4.00 -1.73 -20.82
CA TRP A 39 -2.92 -2.66 -20.55
C TRP A 39 -1.65 -1.88 -20.20
N TRP A 40 -0.89 -2.41 -19.26
CA TRP A 40 0.51 -2.05 -19.05
C TRP A 40 1.39 -2.99 -19.87
N THR A 41 2.34 -2.45 -20.62
CA THR A 41 3.45 -3.20 -21.19
C THR A 41 4.56 -3.25 -20.14
N ASP A 42 4.95 -4.43 -19.68
CA ASP A 42 5.97 -4.59 -18.65
C ASP A 42 6.82 -5.84 -18.92
N GLU A 43 7.76 -6.13 -18.04
CA GLU A 43 8.57 -7.35 -18.06
C GLU A 43 8.41 -8.11 -16.74
N SER A 44 8.12 -9.41 -16.83
CA SER A 44 8.04 -10.30 -15.67
C SER A 44 9.04 -11.43 -15.82
N SER A 45 9.98 -11.53 -14.87
CA SER A 45 11.06 -12.53 -14.89
C SER A 45 11.87 -12.54 -16.19
N GLY A 46 12.09 -11.39 -16.84
CA GLY A 46 12.83 -11.32 -18.12
C GLY A 46 11.97 -11.51 -19.37
N HIS A 47 10.66 -11.72 -19.22
CA HIS A 47 9.74 -11.99 -20.33
C HIS A 47 8.78 -10.81 -20.54
N PRO A 48 8.56 -10.36 -21.78
CA PRO A 48 7.56 -9.34 -22.08
C PRO A 48 6.16 -9.74 -21.64
N THR A 49 5.43 -8.80 -21.06
CA THR A 49 4.08 -9.00 -20.54
C THR A 49 3.15 -7.85 -20.94
N LEU A 50 1.87 -8.19 -21.08
CA LEU A 50 0.77 -7.23 -21.09
C LEU A 50 -0.09 -7.49 -19.85
N GLU A 51 -0.17 -6.51 -18.97
CA GLU A 51 -0.74 -6.70 -17.64
C GLU A 51 -1.86 -5.70 -17.34
N HIS A 52 -2.84 -6.11 -16.55
CA HIS A 52 -3.75 -5.19 -15.93
C HIS A 52 -4.24 -5.76 -14.61
N ASN A 53 -4.33 -4.91 -13.60
CA ASN A 53 -4.78 -5.31 -12.28
C ASN A 53 -6.11 -4.67 -11.89
N GLY A 54 -6.83 -5.36 -11.01
CA GLY A 54 -8.04 -4.87 -10.37
C GLY A 54 -7.82 -4.85 -8.86
N VAL A 55 -7.75 -3.65 -8.28
CA VAL A 55 -7.43 -3.49 -6.85
C VAL A 55 -8.61 -2.87 -6.11
N LEU A 56 -9.24 -3.66 -5.25
CA LEU A 56 -10.24 -3.20 -4.29
C LEU A 56 -9.69 -3.31 -2.87
N GLY A 57 -10.37 -2.72 -1.88
CA GLY A 57 -9.94 -2.81 -0.48
C GLY A 57 -9.88 -4.24 0.07
N THR A 58 -10.61 -5.19 -0.53
CA THR A 58 -10.76 -6.57 -0.04
C THR A 58 -10.62 -7.62 -1.13
N ALA A 59 -10.31 -7.23 -2.36
CA ALA A 59 -10.16 -8.17 -3.47
C ALA A 59 -9.08 -7.67 -4.42
N TYR A 60 -8.40 -8.61 -5.05
CA TYR A 60 -7.34 -8.35 -6.00
C TYR A 60 -7.55 -9.24 -7.23
N ALA A 61 -7.36 -8.66 -8.41
CA ALA A 61 -7.35 -9.37 -9.67
C ALA A 61 -6.09 -8.99 -10.43
N GLU A 62 -5.49 -9.97 -11.10
CA GLU A 62 -4.36 -9.79 -12.00
C GLU A 62 -4.68 -10.54 -13.29
N GLN A 63 -4.46 -9.90 -14.43
CA GLN A 63 -4.45 -10.59 -15.72
C GLN A 63 -3.15 -10.26 -16.45
N VAL A 64 -2.55 -11.29 -17.04
CA VAL A 64 -1.30 -11.20 -17.78
C VAL A 64 -1.44 -11.95 -19.09
N LEU A 65 -0.91 -11.37 -20.16
CA LEU A 65 -0.66 -12.06 -21.42
C LEU A 65 0.84 -12.11 -21.65
N LEU A 66 1.34 -13.27 -22.09
CA LEU A 66 2.72 -13.49 -22.50
C LEU A 66 2.76 -13.53 -24.03
N PRO A 67 3.13 -12.44 -24.72
CA PRO A 67 3.07 -12.37 -26.17
C PRO A 67 3.90 -13.45 -26.86
N ASP A 68 5.09 -13.75 -26.32
CA ASP A 68 6.06 -14.66 -26.91
C ASP A 68 5.57 -16.11 -26.96
N THR A 69 4.80 -16.53 -25.95
CA THR A 69 4.32 -17.92 -25.83
C THR A 69 2.83 -18.06 -26.09
N GLY A 70 2.10 -16.95 -26.21
CA GLY A 70 0.65 -16.91 -26.39
C GLY A 70 -0.16 -17.27 -25.14
N HIS A 71 0.48 -17.57 -24.01
CA HIS A 71 -0.20 -17.86 -22.76
C HIS A 71 -0.88 -16.62 -22.18
N GLY A 72 -1.89 -16.85 -21.34
CA GLY A 72 -2.34 -15.83 -20.43
C GLY A 72 -2.78 -16.42 -19.10
N ILE A 73 -2.65 -15.59 -18.08
CA ILE A 73 -2.75 -15.95 -16.67
C ILE A 73 -3.79 -15.02 -16.07
N VAL A 74 -4.67 -15.58 -15.24
CA VAL A 74 -5.60 -14.80 -14.42
C VAL A 74 -5.45 -15.25 -12.98
N LEU A 75 -5.16 -14.30 -12.08
CA LEU A 75 -5.12 -14.53 -10.65
C LEU A 75 -6.22 -13.73 -9.98
N LEU A 76 -7.04 -14.40 -9.18
CA LEU A 76 -8.10 -13.77 -8.41
C LEU A 76 -7.89 -14.09 -6.93
N ALA A 77 -7.87 -13.05 -6.10
CA ALA A 77 -7.80 -13.17 -4.66
C ALA A 77 -9.01 -12.49 -4.02
N ASN A 78 -9.67 -13.21 -3.12
CA ASN A 78 -10.75 -12.71 -2.26
C ASN A 78 -10.20 -11.94 -1.04
N ALA A 79 -8.96 -11.48 -1.12
CA ALA A 79 -8.30 -10.64 -0.14
C ALA A 79 -7.41 -9.64 -0.89
N ASN A 80 -7.23 -8.46 -0.31
CA ASN A 80 -6.21 -7.52 -0.76
C ASN A 80 -5.47 -6.93 0.45
N HIS A 81 -4.22 -6.59 0.22
CA HIS A 81 -3.39 -5.89 1.16
C HIS A 81 -2.52 -4.90 0.37
N ALA A 82 -2.17 -3.74 0.96
CA ALA A 82 -1.34 -2.73 0.31
C ALA A 82 0.05 -3.27 -0.07
N PHE A 83 0.46 -4.35 0.58
CA PHE A 83 1.67 -5.12 0.30
C PHE A 83 1.31 -6.55 -0.11
N THR A 84 0.37 -6.68 -1.05
CA THR A 84 -0.10 -7.98 -1.57
C THR A 84 1.04 -8.73 -2.26
N GLU A 85 1.01 -10.06 -2.16
CA GLU A 85 1.99 -10.96 -2.77
C GLU A 85 1.54 -11.44 -4.16
N VAL A 86 0.34 -11.06 -4.62
CA VAL A 86 -0.21 -11.53 -5.91
C VAL A 86 0.71 -11.22 -7.09
N PRO A 87 1.33 -10.02 -7.22
CA PRO A 87 2.33 -9.77 -8.27
C PRO A 87 3.51 -10.74 -8.22
N ARG A 88 3.95 -11.16 -7.04
CA ARG A 88 5.04 -12.15 -6.92
C ARG A 88 4.59 -13.56 -7.27
N ILE A 89 3.33 -13.90 -7.00
CA ILE A 89 2.74 -15.17 -7.46
C ILE A 89 2.68 -15.16 -8.99
N LYS A 90 2.25 -14.05 -9.60
CA LYS A 90 2.28 -13.83 -11.05
C LYS A 90 3.68 -14.08 -11.63
N ASP A 91 4.70 -13.40 -11.11
CA ASP A 91 6.09 -13.57 -11.58
C ASP A 91 6.59 -15.01 -11.44
N GLY A 92 6.21 -15.69 -10.36
CA GLY A 92 6.54 -17.09 -10.13
C GLY A 92 5.86 -18.03 -11.13
N VAL A 93 4.61 -17.76 -11.52
CA VAL A 93 3.90 -18.54 -12.55
C VAL A 93 4.52 -18.29 -13.92
N VAL A 94 4.86 -17.04 -14.26
CA VAL A 94 5.56 -16.69 -15.51
C VAL A 94 6.89 -17.43 -15.59
N ALA A 95 7.70 -17.40 -14.52
CA ALA A 95 8.97 -18.14 -14.46
C ALA A 95 8.77 -19.64 -14.70
N LEU A 96 7.80 -20.27 -14.02
CA LEU A 96 7.52 -21.71 -14.18
C LEU A 96 7.07 -22.08 -15.59
N LEU A 97 6.27 -21.24 -16.25
CA LEU A 97 5.84 -21.45 -17.64
C LEU A 97 7.02 -21.40 -18.62
N ASN A 98 8.06 -20.62 -18.30
CA ASN A 98 9.28 -20.52 -19.09
C ASN A 98 10.38 -21.51 -18.66
N GLY A 99 10.08 -22.45 -17.75
CA GLY A 99 11.03 -23.47 -17.27
C GLY A 99 12.06 -22.95 -16.26
N GLU A 100 11.82 -21.79 -15.68
CA GLU A 100 12.69 -21.13 -14.71
C GLU A 100 12.23 -21.36 -13.26
N ALA A 101 13.14 -21.12 -12.30
CA ALA A 101 12.82 -21.20 -10.89
C ALA A 101 12.22 -19.88 -10.38
N PRO A 102 11.09 -19.90 -9.64
CA PRO A 102 10.52 -18.71 -9.03
C PRO A 102 11.48 -18.02 -8.06
N SER A 103 11.51 -16.68 -8.07
CA SER A 103 12.28 -15.91 -7.11
C SER A 103 11.54 -15.72 -5.78
N SER A 104 12.26 -15.83 -4.66
CA SER A 104 11.73 -15.48 -3.34
C SER A 104 12.22 -14.10 -2.91
N GLY A 105 11.29 -13.17 -2.69
CA GLY A 105 11.58 -11.84 -2.16
C GLY A 105 11.86 -11.87 -0.65
N PRO A 106 12.68 -10.93 -0.13
CA PRO A 106 13.06 -10.91 1.28
C PRO A 106 11.95 -10.39 2.21
N VAL A 107 11.00 -9.62 1.69
CA VAL A 107 9.90 -9.06 2.49
C VAL A 107 8.67 -9.92 2.29
N THR A 108 8.06 -10.33 3.39
CA THR A 108 6.78 -11.04 3.38
C THR A 108 5.77 -10.26 4.20
N HIS A 109 4.49 -10.36 3.85
CA HIS A 109 3.40 -9.80 4.64
C HIS A 109 3.52 -10.09 6.15
N ARG A 110 3.91 -11.33 6.53
CA ARG A 110 4.14 -11.73 7.93
C ARG A 110 5.22 -10.90 8.63
N ARG A 111 6.34 -10.60 7.96
CA ARG A 111 7.42 -9.79 8.53
C ARG A 111 6.95 -8.35 8.77
N LEU A 112 6.18 -7.81 7.83
CA LEU A 112 5.63 -6.46 7.93
C LEU A 112 4.61 -6.34 9.07
N ALA A 113 3.69 -7.31 9.19
CA ALA A 113 2.75 -7.37 10.30
C ALA A 113 3.47 -7.43 11.66
N GLY A 114 4.51 -8.26 11.77
CA GLY A 114 5.35 -8.34 12.97
C GLY A 114 6.03 -7.01 13.33
N LEU A 115 6.52 -6.25 12.32
CA LEU A 115 7.09 -4.93 12.53
C LEU A 115 6.06 -3.96 13.13
N PHE A 116 4.84 -3.91 12.59
CA PHE A 116 3.80 -3.03 13.13
C PHE A 116 3.41 -3.40 14.57
N VAL A 117 3.35 -4.69 14.91
CA VAL A 117 3.13 -5.13 16.30
C VAL A 117 4.22 -4.58 17.22
N VAL A 118 5.49 -4.71 16.83
CA VAL A 118 6.62 -4.17 17.61
C VAL A 118 6.52 -2.64 17.74
N LEU A 119 6.19 -1.93 16.66
CA LEU A 119 6.01 -0.47 16.68
C LEU A 119 4.87 -0.03 17.60
N ILE A 120 3.75 -0.75 17.61
CA ILE A 120 2.62 -0.51 18.51
C ILE A 120 3.05 -0.72 19.97
N LEU A 121 3.65 -1.87 20.29
CA LEU A 121 4.08 -2.19 21.66
C LEU A 121 5.14 -1.21 22.18
N PHE A 122 6.12 -0.88 21.34
CA PHE A 122 7.14 0.12 21.68
C PHE A 122 6.51 1.50 21.90
N GLY A 123 5.60 1.91 21.02
CA GLY A 123 4.82 3.14 21.17
C GLY A 123 4.08 3.17 22.50
N LEU A 124 3.34 2.10 22.83
CA LEU A 124 2.63 1.97 24.10
C LEU A 124 3.57 2.06 25.32
N LEU A 125 4.73 1.40 25.27
CA LEU A 125 5.73 1.47 26.33
C LEU A 125 6.25 2.90 26.55
N VAL A 126 6.58 3.61 25.46
CA VAL A 126 7.03 5.01 25.51
C VAL A 126 5.93 5.92 26.07
N ARG A 127 4.67 5.70 25.66
CA ARG A 127 3.52 6.47 26.15
C ARG A 127 3.27 6.21 27.63
N ALA A 128 3.28 4.95 28.06
CA ALA A 128 3.13 4.56 29.47
C ALA A 128 4.23 5.18 30.35
N ARG A 129 5.50 5.11 29.93
CA ARG A 129 6.61 5.81 30.61
C ARG A 129 6.39 7.33 30.65
N GLY A 130 5.82 7.90 29.58
CA GLY A 130 5.43 9.31 29.52
C GLY A 130 4.37 9.69 30.56
N PHE A 131 3.37 8.83 30.78
CA PHE A 131 2.35 9.00 31.81
C PHE A 131 2.93 8.92 33.22
N LEU A 132 3.74 7.90 33.50
CA LEU A 132 4.37 7.72 34.81
C LEU A 132 5.30 8.90 35.17
N ARG A 133 5.92 9.53 34.17
CA ARG A 133 6.84 10.67 34.35
C ARG A 133 6.18 12.02 34.10
N ARG A 134 4.84 12.11 34.09
CA ARG A 134 4.11 13.35 33.74
C ARG A 134 4.41 14.52 34.66
N ASP A 135 4.50 14.29 35.98
CA ASP A 135 4.72 15.37 36.95
C ASP A 135 6.17 15.88 36.89
N SER A 136 7.12 14.96 36.75
CA SER A 136 8.53 15.30 36.50
C SER A 136 8.74 15.97 35.14
N TRP A 137 7.90 15.69 34.15
CA TRP A 137 7.88 16.43 32.90
C TRP A 137 7.31 17.84 33.10
N ALA A 138 6.20 18.01 33.83
CA ALA A 138 5.59 19.32 34.09
C ALA A 138 6.55 20.28 34.81
N ARG A 139 7.19 19.83 35.91
CA ARG A 139 8.19 20.62 36.65
C ARG A 139 9.37 21.07 35.77
N ARG A 140 9.89 20.19 34.91
CA ARG A 140 10.98 20.53 33.98
C ARG A 140 10.50 21.45 32.84
N SER A 141 9.26 21.27 32.40
CA SER A 141 8.65 22.07 31.34
C SER A 141 8.42 23.52 31.79
N LEU A 142 8.05 23.78 33.04
CA LEU A 142 7.86 25.14 33.56
C LEU A 142 9.13 26.01 33.47
N ARG A 143 10.32 25.37 33.49
CA ARG A 143 11.62 26.05 33.27
C ARG A 143 11.95 26.31 31.79
N ARG A 144 11.12 25.85 30.86
CA ARG A 144 11.29 26.03 29.40
C ARG A 144 10.35 27.14 28.90
N PRO A 145 10.74 27.86 27.83
CA PRO A 145 9.86 28.85 27.21
C PRO A 145 8.54 28.22 26.77
N ALA A 146 7.46 29.00 26.81
CA ALA A 146 6.09 28.51 26.58
C ALA A 146 5.93 27.78 25.23
N TRP A 147 6.56 28.28 24.17
CA TRP A 147 6.46 27.68 22.84
C TRP A 147 7.06 26.26 22.77
N LEU A 148 8.18 25.98 23.46
CA LEU A 148 8.76 24.63 23.53
C LEU A 148 7.87 23.66 24.30
N ARG A 149 7.17 24.15 25.34
CA ARG A 149 6.20 23.35 26.09
C ARG A 149 5.03 22.93 25.20
N TRP A 150 4.44 23.91 24.50
CA TRP A 150 3.30 23.68 23.63
C TRP A 150 3.68 22.85 22.41
N LEU A 151 4.86 23.04 21.82
CA LEU A 151 5.39 22.17 20.77
C LEU A 151 5.53 20.72 21.25
N GLY A 152 6.00 20.53 22.49
CA GLY A 152 6.11 19.21 23.13
C GLY A 152 4.78 18.49 23.36
N ILE A 153 3.67 19.23 23.45
CA ILE A 153 2.30 18.71 23.49
C ILE A 153 1.75 18.53 22.08
N ALA A 154 1.90 19.53 21.20
CA ALA A 154 1.42 19.53 19.82
C ALA A 154 1.95 18.32 19.03
N ARG A 155 3.23 17.97 19.20
CA ARG A 155 3.83 16.78 18.56
C ARG A 155 3.13 15.46 18.91
N LEU A 156 2.38 15.40 20.02
CA LEU A 156 1.64 14.19 20.40
C LEU A 156 0.43 13.94 19.48
N PHE A 157 -0.02 14.98 18.76
CA PHE A 157 -1.10 14.92 17.77
C PHE A 157 -0.60 14.65 16.35
N LEU A 158 0.71 14.54 16.11
CA LEU A 158 1.26 14.23 14.78
C LEU A 158 0.64 12.95 14.18
N PRO A 159 0.46 11.83 14.93
CA PRO A 159 -0.22 10.65 14.38
C PRO A 159 -1.67 10.92 13.95
N ALA A 160 -2.38 11.82 14.63
CA ALA A 160 -3.75 12.18 14.28
C ALA A 160 -3.78 12.97 12.97
N VAL A 161 -2.85 13.92 12.81
CA VAL A 161 -2.69 14.68 11.56
C VAL A 161 -2.36 13.75 10.40
N LEU A 162 -1.45 12.79 10.60
CA LEU A 162 -1.11 11.79 9.57
C LEU A 162 -2.29 10.88 9.25
N LEU A 163 -3.06 10.44 10.25
CA LEU A 163 -4.22 9.58 10.04
C LEU A 163 -5.32 10.27 9.22
N VAL A 164 -5.63 11.52 9.56
CA VAL A 164 -6.62 12.34 8.84
C VAL A 164 -6.11 12.73 7.45
N GLY A 165 -4.84 13.10 7.34
CA GLY A 165 -4.21 13.46 6.07
C GLY A 165 -3.83 12.27 5.18
N LEU A 166 -4.06 11.03 5.62
CA LEU A 166 -3.56 9.84 4.95
C LEU A 166 -4.04 9.72 3.48
N PRO A 167 -5.32 9.96 3.14
CA PRO A 167 -5.77 9.96 1.74
C PRO A 167 -5.05 10.98 0.87
N SER A 168 -4.86 12.20 1.37
CA SER A 168 -4.17 13.27 0.65
C SER A 168 -2.69 12.95 0.47
N LEU A 169 -2.05 12.40 1.50
CA LEU A 169 -0.67 11.93 1.41
C LEU A 169 -0.53 10.83 0.35
N MET A 170 -1.42 9.85 0.35
CA MET A 170 -1.41 8.79 -0.67
C MET A 170 -1.71 9.33 -2.07
N ALA A 171 -2.60 10.33 -2.21
CA ALA A 171 -2.85 10.99 -3.48
C ALA A 171 -1.59 11.67 -4.03
N THR A 172 -0.80 12.32 -3.18
CA THR A 172 0.45 12.95 -3.60
C THR A 172 1.56 11.94 -3.93
N LEU A 173 1.62 10.82 -3.21
CA LEU A 173 2.69 9.82 -3.39
C LEU A 173 2.40 8.82 -4.51
N ALA A 174 1.14 8.42 -4.68
CA ALA A 174 0.72 7.37 -5.59
C ALA A 174 -0.08 7.89 -6.80
N GLY A 175 -0.31 9.20 -6.89
CA GLY A 175 -1.14 9.81 -7.94
C GLY A 175 -2.62 9.39 -7.89
N ARG A 176 -3.06 8.73 -6.80
CA ARG A 176 -4.40 8.16 -6.67
C ARG A 176 -4.99 8.41 -5.29
N VAL A 177 -6.25 8.83 -5.26
CA VAL A 177 -6.98 9.04 -4.02
C VAL A 177 -7.51 7.71 -3.49
N PHE A 178 -7.11 7.35 -2.27
CA PHE A 178 -7.65 6.20 -1.55
C PHE A 178 -8.47 6.68 -0.35
N PRO A 179 -9.78 6.41 -0.29
CA PRO A 179 -10.59 6.81 0.85
C PRO A 179 -10.15 6.05 2.10
N HIS A 180 -10.35 6.64 3.28
CA HIS A 180 -9.96 6.03 4.56
C HIS A 180 -10.44 4.59 4.73
N ARG A 181 -11.67 4.28 4.28
CA ARG A 181 -12.21 2.92 4.33
C ARG A 181 -11.37 1.93 3.52
N MET A 182 -10.91 2.33 2.33
CA MET A 182 -10.07 1.48 1.49
C MET A 182 -8.68 1.30 2.13
N LEU A 183 -8.11 2.36 2.68
CA LEU A 183 -6.83 2.30 3.39
C LEU A 183 -6.89 1.43 4.65
N LEU A 184 -8.00 1.47 5.40
CA LEU A 184 -8.22 0.59 6.54
C LEU A 184 -8.31 -0.87 6.13
N LEU A 185 -8.97 -1.16 5.01
CA LEU A 185 -9.14 -2.55 4.55
C LEU A 185 -7.84 -3.09 3.92
N ALA A 186 -7.13 -2.27 3.14
CA ALA A 186 -5.91 -2.67 2.47
C ALA A 186 -4.66 -2.61 3.36
N ALA A 187 -4.59 -1.71 4.35
CA ALA A 187 -3.45 -1.55 5.24
C ALA A 187 -3.89 -1.38 6.71
N PRO A 188 -4.59 -2.38 7.28
CA PRO A 188 -5.15 -2.28 8.63
C PRO A 188 -4.08 -2.00 9.69
N GLU A 189 -2.89 -2.57 9.56
CA GLU A 189 -1.79 -2.42 10.52
C GLU A 189 -1.33 -0.97 10.63
N LEU A 190 -1.20 -0.27 9.49
CA LEU A 190 -0.82 1.14 9.44
C LEU A 190 -1.90 2.00 10.12
N VAL A 191 -3.17 1.77 9.77
CA VAL A 191 -4.29 2.55 10.30
C VAL A 191 -4.48 2.30 11.79
N ILE A 192 -4.37 1.04 12.24
CA ILE A 192 -4.44 0.66 13.66
C ILE A 192 -3.28 1.29 14.43
N TRP A 193 -2.05 1.21 13.92
CA TRP A 193 -0.89 1.80 14.58
C TRP A 193 -1.05 3.32 14.76
N LEU A 194 -1.45 4.04 13.70
CA LEU A 194 -1.73 5.47 13.77
C LEU A 194 -2.90 5.79 14.72
N GLY A 195 -3.96 4.97 14.72
CA GLY A 195 -5.10 5.09 15.63
C GLY A 195 -4.69 4.94 17.09
N VAL A 196 -3.95 3.89 17.43
CA VAL A 196 -3.42 3.67 18.79
C VAL A 196 -2.49 4.80 19.21
N ALA A 197 -1.59 5.25 18.33
CA ALA A 197 -0.69 6.36 18.60
C ALA A 197 -1.46 7.69 18.81
N THR A 198 -2.57 7.89 18.09
CA THR A 198 -3.46 9.05 18.22
C THR A 198 -4.17 9.06 19.57
N VAL A 199 -4.84 7.96 19.94
CA VAL A 199 -5.59 7.85 21.19
C VAL A 199 -4.66 8.02 22.39
N THR A 200 -3.54 7.29 22.41
CA THR A 200 -2.56 7.36 23.50
C THR A 200 -1.83 8.70 23.54
N GLY A 201 -1.64 9.34 22.38
CA GLY A 201 -1.08 10.69 22.26
C GLY A 201 -1.98 11.76 22.85
N ALA A 202 -3.26 11.74 22.50
CA ALA A 202 -4.27 12.66 23.04
C ALA A 202 -4.43 12.49 24.56
N ALA A 203 -4.48 11.24 25.05
CA ALA A 203 -4.55 10.96 26.48
C ALA A 203 -3.33 11.50 27.24
N LEU A 204 -2.11 11.32 26.70
CA LEU A 204 -0.89 11.86 27.33
C LEU A 204 -0.84 13.39 27.26
N ALA A 205 -1.31 13.99 26.17
CA ALA A 205 -1.43 15.44 26.04
C ALA A 205 -2.34 16.02 27.13
N GLY A 206 -3.51 15.41 27.34
CA GLY A 206 -4.44 15.80 28.41
C GLY A 206 -3.81 15.64 29.80
N ALA A 207 -3.16 14.51 30.08
CA ALA A 207 -2.48 14.29 31.36
C ALA A 207 -1.37 15.31 31.62
N ARG A 208 -0.62 15.72 30.58
CA ARG A 208 0.41 16.75 30.67
C ARG A 208 -0.17 18.14 30.90
N ALA A 209 -1.26 18.49 30.22
CA ALA A 209 -1.95 19.76 30.42
C ALA A 209 -2.51 19.87 31.85
N LEU A 210 -3.09 18.79 32.39
CA LEU A 210 -3.56 18.73 33.77
C LEU A 210 -2.41 18.83 34.78
N ALA A 211 -1.29 18.13 34.53
CA ALA A 211 -0.11 18.23 35.39
C ALA A 211 0.49 19.64 35.42
N LEU A 212 0.47 20.37 34.29
CA LEU A 212 0.90 21.77 34.24
C LEU A 212 -0.04 22.74 34.98
N ARG A 213 -1.33 22.42 35.09
CA ARG A 213 -2.28 23.23 35.88
C ARG A 213 -2.12 23.03 37.39
N ARG A 214 -1.52 21.90 37.81
CA ARG A 214 -1.33 21.53 39.21
C ARG A 214 0.06 21.87 39.76
N ALA A 215 1.01 22.19 38.89
CA ALA A 215 2.42 22.45 39.20
C ALA A 215 2.71 23.95 39.18
#